data_AF-A0A2K6GBW6-F1
#
_entry.id   AF-A0A2K6GBW6-F1
#
_cell.length_a   1.000
_cell.length_b   1.000
_cell.length_c   1.000
_cell.angle_alpha   90.00
_cell.angle_beta   90.00
_cell.angle_gamma   90.00
#
_symmetry.space_group_name_H-M   'P 1'
#
loop_
_entity.id
_entity.type
_entity.pdbx_description
1 polymer ?
#
loop_
_entity_poly.entity_id
_entity_poly.type
_entity_poly.pdbx_seq_one_letter_code
_entity_poly.pdbx_strand_id
1 'polypeptide(L)'
;LLLEKHADYIASYGSKKDDYEYCMPKYLGMSGIYWGLTVMNLMGQLHHVNREEILTFIKSCQHECGGISTSIRHDPHLLYTLSAVQILTLYDSINVIDINKVVEYVQSLQKEDRSFIPPTEQS
;
A
#
# COMPACT_ATOMS: atom_id res chain seq x y z
N LEU A 1 -1.62 28.61 5.63
CA LEU A 1 -1.63 27.13 5.72
C LEU A 1 -0.24 26.69 6.14
N LEU A 2 -0.08 25.87 7.19
CA LEU A 2 1.25 25.50 7.74
C LEU A 2 1.80 24.23 7.07
N LEU A 3 1.97 24.28 5.75
CA LEU A 3 2.32 23.10 4.94
C LEU A 3 3.66 22.47 5.36
N GLU A 4 4.68 23.30 5.64
CA GLU A 4 5.99 22.81 6.09
C GLU A 4 5.87 22.02 7.41
N LYS A 5 5.09 22.50 8.39
CA LYS A 5 4.89 21.77 9.65
C LYS A 5 4.16 20.43 9.47
N HIS A 6 3.26 20.34 8.48
CA HIS A 6 2.58 19.08 8.16
C HIS A 6 3.53 18.09 7.47
N ALA A 7 4.35 18.58 6.53
CA ALA A 7 5.39 17.78 5.89
C ALA A 7 6.42 17.28 6.91
N ASP A 8 6.91 18.17 7.78
CA ASP A 8 7.84 17.81 8.85
C ASP A 8 7.23 16.82 9.83
N TYR A 9 5.95 16.95 10.19
CA TYR A 9 5.28 15.99 11.06
C TYR A 9 5.23 14.59 10.43
N ILE A 10 4.82 14.48 9.16
CA ILE A 10 4.72 13.20 8.46
C ILE A 10 6.12 12.60 8.21
N ALA A 11 7.09 13.43 7.83
CA ALA A 11 8.49 13.01 7.69
C ALA A 11 9.11 12.62 9.04
N SER A 12 8.74 13.27 10.14
CA SER A 12 9.15 12.91 11.51
C SER A 12 8.50 11.61 11.99
N TYR A 13 7.29 11.33 11.53
CA TYR A 13 6.64 10.04 11.68
C TYR A 13 7.45 8.94 10.98
N GLY A 14 8.12 9.32 9.87
CA GLY A 14 9.09 8.50 9.16
C GLY A 14 10.45 8.32 9.84
N SER A 15 10.91 9.31 10.63
CA SER A 15 12.34 9.46 11.01
C SER A 15 12.65 9.43 12.51
N LYS A 16 11.67 9.22 13.40
CA LYS A 16 11.95 8.91 14.82
C LYS A 16 12.65 7.54 14.94
N LYS A 17 13.98 7.60 14.93
CA LYS A 17 14.96 6.51 15.02
C LYS A 17 15.01 5.85 16.40
N ASP A 18 13.92 5.23 16.82
CA ASP A 18 13.99 4.08 17.71
C ASP A 18 13.51 2.88 16.86
N ASP A 19 14.45 2.10 16.32
CA ASP A 19 14.23 0.85 15.56
C ASP A 19 13.36 0.92 14.27
N TYR A 20 13.17 2.10 13.69
CA TYR A 20 12.09 2.35 12.73
C TYR A 20 12.28 1.98 11.24
N GLU A 21 13.52 1.78 10.75
CA GLU A 21 13.76 1.27 9.37
C GLU A 21 13.19 -0.15 9.16
N TYR A 22 12.77 -0.82 10.24
CA TYR A 22 12.10 -2.12 10.21
C TYR A 22 10.61 -2.07 10.63
N CYS A 23 10.11 -0.89 10.98
CA CYS A 23 8.89 -0.69 11.76
C CYS A 23 7.76 -0.02 10.95
N MET A 24 8.09 0.79 9.94
CA MET A 24 7.09 1.52 9.16
C MET A 24 6.04 0.63 8.48
N PRO A 25 6.42 -0.49 7.83
CA PRO A 25 5.45 -1.41 7.23
C PRO A 25 4.80 -2.39 8.23
N LYS A 26 5.27 -2.41 9.48
CA LYS A 26 4.75 -3.29 10.56
C LYS A 26 3.60 -2.65 11.34
N TYR A 27 3.62 -1.33 11.53
CA TYR A 27 2.61 -0.63 12.37
C TYR A 27 1.59 0.15 11.55
N LEU A 28 1.98 0.72 10.41
CA LEU A 28 1.04 1.22 9.41
C LEU A 28 0.91 0.14 8.34
N GLY A 29 -0.17 -0.63 8.41
CA GLY A 29 -0.55 -1.51 7.31
C GLY A 29 -0.58 -0.77 5.96
N MET A 30 -0.66 -1.49 4.84
CA MET A 30 -0.62 -0.93 3.47
C MET A 30 -1.41 0.39 3.28
N SER A 31 -2.59 0.51 3.91
CA SER A 31 -3.42 1.72 3.83
C SER A 31 -2.82 2.95 4.54
N GLY A 32 -2.08 2.75 5.64
CA GLY A 32 -1.35 3.82 6.31
C GLY A 32 -0.23 4.38 5.44
N ILE A 33 0.52 3.50 4.76
CA ILE A 33 1.53 3.89 3.78
C ILE A 33 0.89 4.72 2.67
N TYR A 34 -0.26 4.29 2.15
CA TYR A 34 -1.01 5.03 1.13
C TYR A 34 -1.38 6.45 1.58
N TRP A 35 -1.94 6.63 2.78
CA TRP A 35 -2.30 7.96 3.28
C TRP A 35 -1.07 8.86 3.46
N GLY A 36 0.00 8.33 4.06
CA GLY A 36 1.24 9.08 4.25
C GLY A 36 1.82 9.57 2.92
N LEU A 37 1.92 8.67 1.93
CA LEU A 37 2.46 9.00 0.61
C LEU A 37 1.56 9.94 -0.18
N THR A 38 0.24 9.77 -0.10
CA THR A 38 -0.70 10.65 -0.79
C THR A 38 -0.58 12.08 -0.27
N VAL A 39 -0.48 12.27 1.06
CA VAL A 39 -0.31 13.61 1.63
C VAL A 39 1.05 14.20 1.23
N MET A 40 2.13 13.41 1.27
CA MET A 40 3.46 13.85 0.79
C MET A 40 3.44 14.25 -0.69
N ASN A 41 2.73 13.49 -1.53
CA ASN A 41 2.55 13.83 -2.95
C ASN A 41 1.75 15.12 -3.14
N LEU A 42 0.65 15.30 -2.41
CA LEU A 42 -0.15 16.52 -2.45
C LEU A 42 0.64 17.76 -2.01
N MET A 43 1.64 17.59 -1.14
CA MET A 43 2.56 18.66 -0.70
C MET A 43 3.77 18.84 -1.62
N GLY A 44 3.93 18.02 -2.67
CA GLY A 44 5.11 18.03 -3.56
C GLY A 44 6.39 17.49 -2.93
N GLN A 45 6.29 16.80 -1.79
CA GLN A 45 7.41 16.31 -0.97
C GLN A 45 7.63 14.80 -1.10
N LEU A 46 7.04 14.15 -2.10
CA LEU A 46 7.13 12.69 -2.28
C LEU A 46 8.58 12.18 -2.39
N HIS A 47 9.49 13.01 -2.89
CA HIS A 47 10.91 12.72 -3.06
C HIS A 47 11.68 12.54 -1.73
N HIS A 48 11.13 12.97 -0.59
CA HIS A 48 11.72 12.74 0.72
C HIS A 48 11.50 11.31 1.26
N VAL A 49 10.65 10.52 0.61
CA VAL A 49 10.34 9.15 1.04
C VAL A 49 11.09 8.14 0.16
N ASN A 50 11.65 7.10 0.79
CA ASN A 50 12.42 6.07 0.10
C ASN A 50 11.53 5.20 -0.80
N ARG A 51 11.46 5.54 -2.08
CA ARG A 51 10.67 4.83 -3.10
C ARG A 51 11.00 3.34 -3.16
N GLU A 52 12.27 2.97 -3.25
CA GLU A 52 12.70 1.58 -3.49
C GLU A 52 12.29 0.64 -2.36
N GLU A 53 12.35 1.14 -1.12
CA GLU A 53 11.91 0.39 0.06
C GLU A 53 10.41 0.09 0.02
N ILE A 54 9.59 1.09 -0.35
CA ILE A 54 8.13 0.93 -0.49
C ILE A 54 7.80 -0.04 -1.61
N LEU A 55 8.44 0.08 -2.77
CA LEU A 55 8.20 -0.81 -3.90
C LEU A 55 8.56 -2.27 -3.56
N THR A 56 9.68 -2.47 -2.87
CA THR A 56 10.12 -3.79 -2.38
C THR A 56 9.13 -4.37 -1.38
N PHE A 57 8.64 -3.54 -0.45
CA PHE A 57 7.62 -3.96 0.52
C PHE A 57 6.31 -4.37 -0.16
N ILE A 58 5.77 -3.55 -1.07
CA ILE A 58 4.53 -3.86 -1.81
C ILE A 58 4.67 -5.18 -2.57
N LYS A 59 5.79 -5.36 -3.27
CA LYS A 59 6.08 -6.61 -4.01
C LYS A 59 6.08 -7.83 -3.08
N SER A 60 6.66 -7.70 -1.88
CA SER A 60 6.68 -8.79 -0.90
C SER A 60 5.32 -9.12 -0.29
N CYS A 61 4.33 -8.23 -0.41
CA CYS A 61 2.97 -8.42 0.09
C CYS A 61 2.01 -9.01 -0.94
N GLN A 62 2.43 -9.23 -2.19
CA GLN A 62 1.59 -9.89 -3.20
C GLN A 62 1.59 -11.41 -3.01
N HIS A 63 0.40 -12.00 -2.95
CA HIS A 63 0.21 -13.44 -2.81
C HIS A 63 0.11 -14.13 -4.18
N GLU A 64 0.26 -15.46 -4.21
CA GLU A 64 0.14 -16.24 -5.44
C GLU A 64 -1.23 -16.12 -6.13
N CYS A 65 -2.29 -15.88 -5.34
CA CYS A 65 -3.64 -15.61 -5.83
C CYS A 65 -3.80 -14.22 -6.47
N GLY A 66 -2.78 -13.36 -6.39
CA GLY A 66 -2.77 -12.01 -6.95
C GLY A 66 -3.15 -10.89 -5.98
N GLY A 67 -3.91 -11.21 -4.92
CA GLY A 67 -4.26 -10.25 -3.89
C GLY A 67 -3.05 -9.80 -3.06
N ILE A 68 -3.15 -8.60 -2.48
CA ILE A 68 -2.09 -7.99 -1.67
C ILE A 68 -2.57 -7.88 -0.22
N SER A 69 -1.67 -8.18 0.71
CA SER A 69 -1.94 -8.13 2.16
C SER A 69 -1.50 -6.82 2.80
N THR A 70 -1.91 -6.60 4.05
CA THR A 70 -1.54 -5.39 4.82
C THR A 70 -0.04 -5.32 5.13
N SER A 71 0.57 -6.49 5.33
CA SER A 71 1.98 -6.69 5.65
C SER A 71 2.34 -8.14 5.40
N ILE A 72 3.63 -8.45 5.40
CA ILE A 72 4.15 -9.80 5.13
C ILE A 72 3.54 -10.80 6.13
N ARG A 73 3.04 -11.95 5.63
CA ARG A 73 2.35 -13.03 6.39
C ARG A 73 0.91 -12.73 6.83
N HIS A 74 0.26 -11.69 6.33
CA HIS A 74 -1.18 -11.52 6.48
C HIS A 74 -1.93 -12.00 5.24
N ASP A 75 -3.23 -12.27 5.39
CA ASP A 75 -4.05 -12.67 4.27
C ASP A 75 -4.27 -11.52 3.27
N PRO A 76 -4.39 -11.83 1.97
CA PRO A 76 -4.67 -10.83 0.96
C PRO A 76 -6.08 -10.27 1.15
N HIS A 77 -6.23 -8.96 0.95
CA HIS A 77 -7.52 -8.30 1.05
C HIS A 77 -7.69 -7.25 -0.06
N LEU A 78 -8.92 -7.10 -0.57
CA LEU A 78 -9.22 -6.14 -1.63
C LEU A 78 -8.84 -4.70 -1.24
N LEU A 79 -9.05 -4.32 0.03
CA LEU A 79 -8.65 -3.02 0.59
C LEU A 79 -7.15 -2.73 0.45
N TYR A 80 -6.30 -3.71 0.77
CA TYR A 80 -4.84 -3.53 0.71
C TYR A 80 -4.32 -3.66 -0.72
N THR A 81 -5.00 -4.46 -1.55
CA THR A 81 -4.79 -4.51 -3.00
C THR A 81 -5.04 -3.15 -3.63
N LEU A 82 -6.15 -2.48 -3.29
CA LEU A 82 -6.42 -1.12 -3.74
C LEU A 82 -5.35 -0.13 -3.25
N SER A 83 -5.02 -0.17 -1.95
CA SER A 83 -4.03 0.74 -1.36
C SER A 83 -2.67 0.60 -2.05
N ALA A 84 -2.23 -0.63 -2.33
CA ALA A 84 -0.98 -0.90 -3.04
C ALA A 84 -1.02 -0.38 -4.49
N VAL A 85 -2.08 -0.64 -5.25
CA VAL A 85 -2.25 -0.13 -6.62
C VAL A 85 -2.21 1.40 -6.66
N GLN A 86 -2.84 2.07 -5.68
CA GLN A 86 -2.79 3.54 -5.56
C GLN A 86 -1.38 4.03 -5.31
N ILE A 87 -0.62 3.41 -4.39
CA ILE A 87 0.79 3.78 -4.14
C ILE A 87 1.65 3.58 -5.38
N LEU A 88 1.49 2.45 -6.08
CA LEU A 88 2.24 2.18 -7.29
C LEU A 88 1.89 3.16 -8.41
N THR A 89 0.64 3.62 -8.47
CA THR A 89 0.20 4.67 -9.41
C THR A 89 0.83 6.02 -9.08
N LEU A 90 0.93 6.38 -7.79
CA LEU A 90 1.63 7.60 -7.36
C LEU A 90 3.10 7.61 -7.79
N TYR A 91 3.75 6.44 -7.83
CA TYR A 91 5.13 6.28 -8.26
C TYR A 91 5.31 5.91 -9.74
N ASP A 92 4.24 5.85 -10.53
CA ASP A 92 4.25 5.36 -11.93
C ASP A 92 5.01 4.02 -12.08
N SER A 93 4.75 3.09 -11.16
CA SER A 93 5.53 1.86 -10.96
C SER A 93 4.65 0.61 -10.85
N ILE A 94 3.51 0.59 -11.54
CA ILE A 94 2.54 -0.51 -11.47
C ILE A 94 3.12 -1.88 -11.89
N ASN A 95 4.17 -1.88 -12.72
CA ASN A 95 4.85 -3.08 -13.20
C ASN A 95 5.68 -3.82 -12.12
N VAL A 96 5.74 -3.31 -10.89
CA VAL A 96 6.44 -3.95 -9.76
C VAL A 96 5.71 -5.22 -9.29
N ILE A 97 4.40 -5.30 -9.51
CA ILE A 97 3.53 -6.42 -9.15
C ILE A 97 3.04 -7.17 -10.40
N ASP A 98 2.58 -8.40 -10.22
CA ASP A 98 1.90 -9.15 -11.28
C ASP A 98 0.48 -8.61 -11.48
N ILE A 99 0.32 -7.74 -12.48
CA ILE A 99 -0.95 -7.08 -12.78
C ILE A 99 -2.03 -8.08 -13.21
N ASN A 100 -1.66 -9.10 -13.97
CA ASN A 100 -2.63 -10.09 -14.47
C ASN A 100 -3.24 -10.86 -13.29
N LYS A 101 -2.40 -11.27 -12.33
CA LYS A 101 -2.90 -11.91 -11.11
C LYS A 101 -3.76 -10.98 -10.27
N VAL A 102 -3.44 -9.68 -10.18
CA VAL A 102 -4.33 -8.72 -9.48
C VAL A 102 -5.69 -8.65 -10.17
N VAL A 103 -5.74 -8.62 -11.50
CA VAL A 103 -6.99 -8.62 -12.26
C VAL A 103 -7.78 -9.91 -12.00
N GLU A 104 -7.14 -11.07 -12.07
CA GLU A 104 -7.75 -12.37 -11.77
C GLU A 104 -8.29 -12.41 -10.32
N TYR A 105 -7.53 -11.90 -9.35
CA TYR A 105 -7.96 -11.79 -7.97
C TYR A 105 -9.23 -10.94 -7.83
N VAL A 106 -9.24 -9.74 -8.39
CA VAL A 106 -10.41 -8.84 -8.31
C VAL A 106 -11.62 -9.45 -9.02
N GLN A 107 -11.43 -10.09 -10.17
CA GLN A 107 -12.48 -10.80 -10.89
C GLN A 107 -13.07 -11.95 -10.06
N SER A 108 -12.21 -12.72 -9.37
CA SER A 108 -12.65 -13.84 -8.52
C SER A 108 -13.53 -13.41 -7.34
N LEU A 109 -13.46 -12.14 -6.94
CA LEU A 109 -14.27 -11.58 -5.85
C LEU A 109 -15.64 -11.05 -6.32
N GLN A 110 -15.91 -11.02 -7.62
CA GLN A 110 -17.18 -10.56 -8.17
C GLN A 110 -18.24 -11.69 -8.09
N LYS A 111 -19.40 -11.41 -7.47
CA LYS A 111 -20.56 -12.31 -7.43
C LYS A 111 -21.38 -12.25 -8.72
N GLU A 112 -22.30 -13.22 -8.89
CA GLU A 112 -23.28 -13.24 -9.98
C GLU A 112 -24.18 -11.99 -10.01
N ASP A 113 -24.49 -11.41 -8.84
CA ASP A 113 -25.25 -10.16 -8.70
C ASP A 113 -24.43 -8.90 -8.98
N ARG A 114 -23.16 -9.07 -9.40
CA ARG A 114 -22.16 -8.03 -9.70
C ARG A 114 -21.61 -7.28 -8.49
N SER A 115 -21.99 -7.64 -7.27
CA SER A 115 -21.35 -7.14 -6.04
C SER A 115 -19.95 -7.76 -5.85
N PHE A 116 -19.15 -7.16 -4.97
CA PHE A 116 -17.81 -7.65 -4.62
C PHE A 116 -17.76 -8.06 -3.14
N ILE A 117 -17.14 -9.21 -2.85
CA ILE A 117 -17.01 -9.73 -1.48
C ILE A 117 -15.64 -9.39 -0.90
N PRO A 118 -15.53 -9.03 0.39
CA PRO A 118 -14.27 -9.18 1.11
C PRO A 118 -13.92 -10.69 1.26
N PRO A 119 -12.63 -11.07 1.19
CA PRO A 119 -12.18 -12.47 1.14
C PRO A 119 -12.56 -13.34 2.37
N THR A 120 -13.14 -12.78 3.42
CA THR A 120 -13.52 -13.51 4.64
C THR A 120 -14.83 -14.30 4.55
N GLU A 121 -15.61 -14.17 3.46
CA GLU A 121 -16.90 -14.88 3.31
C GLU A 121 -16.87 -15.99 2.22
N GLN A 122 -15.69 -16.52 1.89
CA GLN A 122 -15.58 -17.73 1.07
C GLN A 122 -15.46 -18.96 2.00
N SER A 123 -16.57 -19.34 2.63
CA SER A 123 -16.72 -20.60 3.40
C SER A 123 -17.72 -21.53 2.72
#